data_AF-A0AA42ZCQ8-F1
#
_entry.id   AF-A0AA42ZCQ8-F1
#
_cell.length_a   1.000
_cell.length_b   1.000
_cell.length_c   1.000
_cell.angle_alpha   90.00
_cell.angle_beta   90.00
_cell.angle_gamma   90.00
#
_symmetry.space_group_name_H-M   'P 1'
#
loop_
_entity.id
_entity.type
_entity.pdbx_description
1 polymer ?
#
loop_
_entity_poly.entity_id
_entity_poly.type
_entity_poly.pdbx_seq_one_letter_code
_entity_poly.pdbx_strand_id
1 'polypeptide(L)'
;MRMPKSVWRALGIIFTLQLGVAASAQNVELDWTRQYPVYNGALDWARALALDADGNLYVTGVVAGASSDDLATVKYSPTGHRFWIADYDGPGGDDDDVVDIEVGPSGNVFILCTVSGVEHSADYATIKYSPDGDTVWTRLLNLPTNYQNHASDLAVDALGNAYVTGHIGQNDGFLTAKYLPNGDTAWARIYSPGGLNGREAIAVDASGAVYVVGEQITIKYDADGTLLWSRTPGGSCIVLDNAQSVIVCGTGIAKLYPNGDTAWVNPSLGTAIPNIGVDSEDNLIIAGGAPEEPDHDFRTVKISGSGDTLWIRYYKSPEHSMDILRDMALDSDGGIYITGYDGEQNYGDFLTIKYDRDGNERWTQRYDGPESDTDLSEAIVVDNTGAVYVTGLSVYPSASYTSDFITLKYLQDYCCTGIAGNIDDDPADQMDIADLVYLVDFMFSGGPEPDCYDEADVDGSMGLLDIADLVYVVDYMFTGGPEPVACPY
;
A
#
# COMPACT_ATOMS: atom_id res chain seq x y z
N MET A 1 30.93 77.94 -10.96
CA MET A 1 30.52 77.38 -12.28
C MET A 1 29.59 76.20 -12.01
N ARG A 2 28.53 76.03 -12.82
CA ARG A 2 27.38 75.11 -12.61
C ARG A 2 27.74 73.60 -12.61
N MET A 3 27.06 72.82 -11.74
CA MET A 3 26.53 71.41 -11.77
C MET A 3 26.99 70.39 -12.85
N PRO A 4 26.98 69.03 -12.61
CA PRO A 4 25.76 68.27 -12.23
C PRO A 4 25.88 66.96 -11.39
N LYS A 5 24.69 66.41 -11.10
CA LYS A 5 24.31 65.20 -10.37
C LYS A 5 24.57 63.89 -11.15
N SER A 6 24.92 62.81 -10.45
CA SER A 6 24.54 61.39 -10.71
C SER A 6 24.79 60.58 -9.43
N VAL A 7 23.78 60.24 -8.64
CA VAL A 7 23.03 58.97 -8.65
C VAL A 7 23.93 57.74 -8.84
N TRP A 8 24.25 57.07 -7.73
CA TRP A 8 24.53 55.64 -7.69
C TRP A 8 23.69 55.04 -6.55
N ARG A 9 22.66 54.28 -6.93
CA ARG A 9 21.98 53.31 -6.06
C ARG A 9 22.82 52.04 -6.11
N ALA A 10 23.45 51.65 -5.01
CA ALA A 10 24.00 50.32 -4.87
C ALA A 10 22.86 49.40 -4.39
N LEU A 11 22.33 48.57 -5.29
CA LEU A 11 21.57 47.38 -4.93
C LEU A 11 22.58 46.36 -4.39
N GLY A 12 22.61 46.18 -3.07
CA GLY A 12 23.23 45.02 -2.46
C GLY A 12 22.30 43.83 -2.67
N ILE A 13 22.58 43.02 -3.68
CA ILE A 13 22.01 41.67 -3.78
C ILE A 13 22.78 40.84 -2.75
N ILE A 14 22.15 40.60 -1.60
CA ILE A 14 22.62 39.59 -0.66
C ILE A 14 22.21 38.25 -1.28
N PHE A 15 23.18 37.54 -1.84
CA PHE A 15 23.05 36.12 -2.12
C PHE A 15 23.18 35.42 -0.76
N THR A 16 22.06 35.17 -0.08
CA THR A 16 22.03 34.15 0.97
C THR A 16 22.21 32.82 0.26
N LEU A 17 23.42 32.27 0.34
CA LEU A 17 23.70 30.89 -0.01
C LEU A 17 22.95 30.03 1.03
N GLN A 18 21.72 29.62 0.73
CA GLN A 18 21.07 28.56 1.45
C GLN A 18 21.85 27.29 1.11
N LEU A 19 22.82 26.95 1.96
CA LEU A 19 23.31 25.59 2.07
C LEU A 19 22.13 24.80 2.61
N GLY A 20 21.40 24.12 1.72
CA GLY A 20 20.47 23.08 2.15
C GLY A 20 21.28 22.06 2.94
N VAL A 21 20.93 21.89 4.21
CA VAL A 21 21.35 20.71 4.95
C VAL A 21 20.63 19.57 4.23
N ALA A 22 21.39 18.65 3.64
CA ALA A 22 20.80 17.42 3.17
C ALA A 22 20.26 16.72 4.43
N ALA A 23 18.95 16.53 4.51
CA ALA A 23 18.36 15.65 5.51
C ALA A 23 19.14 14.34 5.49
N SER A 24 19.59 13.87 6.66
CA SER A 24 20.24 12.57 6.74
C SER A 24 19.25 11.52 6.25
N ALA A 25 19.67 10.69 5.31
CA ALA A 25 18.87 9.53 4.91
C ALA A 25 18.64 8.66 6.16
N GLN A 26 17.40 8.21 6.36
CA GLN A 26 17.10 7.29 7.45
C GLN A 26 17.80 5.95 7.15
N ASN A 27 18.51 5.40 8.12
CA ASN A 27 19.14 4.10 7.96
C ASN A 27 18.04 3.02 7.89
N VAL A 28 18.20 2.11 6.96
CA VAL A 28 17.32 0.96 6.79
C VAL A 28 18.20 -0.24 6.52
N GLU A 29 17.92 -1.33 7.24
CA GLU A 29 18.64 -2.58 7.09
C GLU A 29 17.69 -3.70 6.66
N LEU A 30 18.22 -4.61 5.84
CA LEU A 30 17.54 -5.86 5.51
C LEU A 30 17.68 -6.82 6.70
N ASP A 31 16.61 -6.97 7.48
CA ASP A 31 16.56 -7.84 8.67
C ASP A 31 16.61 -9.32 8.25
N TRP A 32 15.70 -9.72 7.36
CA TRP A 32 15.71 -11.08 6.84
C TRP A 32 15.14 -11.21 5.44
N THR A 33 15.57 -12.29 4.78
CA THR A 33 14.95 -12.81 3.55
C THR A 33 14.41 -14.22 3.79
N ARG A 34 13.28 -14.55 3.15
CA ARG A 34 12.70 -15.89 3.16
C ARG A 34 12.30 -16.31 1.76
N GLN A 35 12.69 -17.52 1.41
CA GLN A 35 12.28 -18.19 0.18
C GLN A 35 11.19 -19.20 0.48
N TYR A 36 10.25 -19.33 -0.44
CA TYR A 36 9.35 -20.47 -0.45
C TYR A 36 10.16 -21.77 -0.69
N PRO A 37 9.89 -22.86 0.06
CA PRO A 37 10.68 -24.08 -0.08
C PRO A 37 10.42 -24.77 -1.43
N VAL A 38 11.47 -24.80 -2.25
CA VAL A 38 11.51 -25.38 -3.60
C VAL A 38 10.99 -26.82 -3.65
N TYR A 39 9.89 -27.05 -4.38
CA TYR A 39 9.52 -28.38 -4.85
C TYR A 39 9.94 -28.51 -6.33
N ASN A 40 11.09 -29.14 -6.56
CA ASN A 40 11.60 -29.54 -7.89
C ASN A 40 12.21 -28.45 -8.79
N GLY A 41 12.41 -27.23 -8.31
CA GLY A 41 13.02 -26.15 -9.09
C GLY A 41 12.10 -25.73 -10.24
N ALA A 42 10.86 -25.40 -9.92
CA ALA A 42 9.91 -24.80 -10.84
C ALA A 42 9.80 -23.30 -10.51
N LEU A 43 9.23 -22.50 -11.41
CA LEU A 43 9.12 -21.05 -11.22
C LEU A 43 8.00 -20.72 -10.22
N ASP A 44 8.36 -20.20 -9.05
CA ASP A 44 7.38 -19.78 -8.04
C ASP A 44 7.30 -18.24 -7.99
N TRP A 45 6.09 -17.69 -7.90
CA TRP A 45 5.86 -16.25 -7.96
C TRP A 45 4.90 -15.78 -6.87
N ALA A 46 5.42 -15.03 -5.91
CA ALA A 46 4.59 -14.34 -4.92
C ALA A 46 3.76 -13.22 -5.57
N ARG A 47 2.48 -13.12 -5.21
CA ARG A 47 1.55 -12.14 -5.81
C ARG A 47 1.04 -11.12 -4.81
N ALA A 48 0.73 -11.55 -3.59
CA ALA A 48 0.12 -10.69 -2.59
C ALA A 48 0.54 -11.10 -1.17
N LEU A 49 0.46 -10.16 -0.24
CA LEU A 49 0.81 -10.37 1.16
C LEU A 49 -0.13 -9.59 2.07
N ALA A 50 -0.23 -10.01 3.33
CA ALA A 50 -1.01 -9.31 4.36
C ALA A 50 -0.45 -9.61 5.76
N LEU A 51 -0.73 -8.73 6.72
CA LEU A 51 -0.34 -8.87 8.13
C LEU A 51 -1.55 -9.15 9.01
N ASP A 52 -1.38 -9.97 10.04
CA ASP A 52 -2.31 -9.97 11.18
C ASP A 52 -1.93 -8.93 12.24
N ALA A 53 -2.81 -8.72 13.21
CA ALA A 53 -2.62 -7.76 14.29
C ALA A 53 -1.42 -8.07 15.20
N ASP A 54 -0.89 -9.29 15.16
CA ASP A 54 0.31 -9.69 15.90
C ASP A 54 1.59 -9.49 15.06
N GLY A 55 1.48 -8.94 13.85
CA GLY A 55 2.57 -8.74 12.90
C GLY A 55 3.02 -10.01 12.18
N ASN A 56 2.23 -11.10 12.23
CA ASN A 56 2.56 -12.27 11.42
C ASN A 56 2.21 -11.99 9.97
N LEU A 57 3.14 -12.34 9.09
CA LEU A 57 3.04 -12.13 7.66
C LEU A 57 2.45 -13.37 6.99
N TYR A 58 1.46 -13.15 6.14
CA TYR A 58 0.90 -14.14 5.23
C TYR A 58 1.27 -13.71 3.82
N VAL A 59 1.76 -14.65 3.03
CA VAL A 59 2.14 -14.37 1.65
C VAL A 59 1.59 -15.47 0.76
N THR A 60 0.99 -15.10 -0.36
CA THR A 60 0.38 -16.03 -1.29
C THR A 60 0.89 -15.79 -2.71
N GLY A 61 0.94 -16.86 -3.48
CA GLY A 61 1.46 -16.82 -4.84
C GLY A 61 1.14 -18.07 -5.62
N VAL A 62 1.73 -18.12 -6.81
CA VAL A 62 1.66 -19.26 -7.72
C VAL A 62 2.92 -20.09 -7.53
N VAL A 63 2.76 -21.41 -7.46
CA VAL A 63 3.85 -22.40 -7.36
C VAL A 63 3.75 -23.30 -8.57
N ALA A 64 4.81 -23.35 -9.37
CA ALA A 64 4.77 -24.11 -10.61
C ALA A 64 4.85 -25.61 -10.33
N GLY A 65 3.86 -26.36 -10.81
CA GLY A 65 3.84 -27.81 -10.80
C GLY A 65 4.49 -28.41 -12.05
N ALA A 66 4.42 -29.75 -12.15
CA ALA A 66 4.95 -30.46 -13.32
C ALA A 66 4.07 -30.33 -14.58
N SER A 67 2.81 -29.92 -14.40
CA SER A 67 1.79 -29.85 -15.46
C SER A 67 0.78 -28.72 -15.32
N SER A 68 0.67 -28.10 -14.14
CA SER A 68 -0.20 -26.98 -13.81
C SER A 68 0.52 -26.09 -12.81
N ASP A 69 0.23 -24.80 -12.84
CA ASP A 69 0.61 -23.84 -11.81
C ASP A 69 -0.46 -23.81 -10.72
N ASP A 70 -0.10 -24.13 -9.48
CA ASP A 70 -1.02 -24.24 -8.35
C ASP A 70 -0.78 -23.08 -7.35
N LEU A 71 -1.59 -22.97 -6.30
CA LEU A 71 -1.45 -21.90 -5.29
C LEU A 71 -0.67 -22.37 -4.07
N ALA A 72 0.08 -21.45 -3.48
CA ALA A 72 0.57 -21.63 -2.12
C ALA A 72 0.41 -20.37 -1.28
N THR A 73 0.07 -20.59 -0.01
CA THR A 73 0.07 -19.57 1.04
C THR A 73 1.02 -19.99 2.16
N VAL A 74 1.87 -19.07 2.60
CA VAL A 74 2.82 -19.28 3.69
C VAL A 74 2.63 -18.24 4.79
N LYS A 75 2.76 -18.67 6.05
CA LYS A 75 2.75 -17.78 7.21
C LYS A 75 4.12 -17.71 7.88
N TYR A 76 4.59 -16.50 8.16
CA TYR A 76 5.81 -16.19 8.91
C TYR A 76 5.51 -15.38 10.17
N SER A 77 6.28 -15.59 11.24
CA SER A 77 6.33 -14.66 12.37
C SER A 77 7.07 -13.36 12.00
N PRO A 78 7.00 -12.29 12.80
CA PRO A 78 7.81 -11.08 12.62
C PRO A 78 9.33 -11.30 12.51
N THR A 79 9.85 -12.38 13.10
CA THR A 79 11.28 -12.78 13.03
C THR A 79 11.61 -13.71 11.84
N GLY A 80 10.65 -13.91 10.95
CA GLY A 80 10.75 -14.77 9.78
C GLY A 80 10.69 -16.27 10.08
N HIS A 81 10.34 -16.71 11.30
CA HIS A 81 10.05 -18.13 11.54
C HIS A 81 8.78 -18.56 10.79
N ARG A 82 8.87 -19.58 9.93
CA ARG A 82 7.72 -20.11 9.19
C ARG A 82 6.82 -20.95 10.09
N PHE A 83 5.55 -20.59 10.19
CA PHE A 83 4.56 -21.36 10.93
C PHE A 83 3.99 -22.51 10.10
N TRP A 84 3.51 -22.23 8.90
CA TRP A 84 2.87 -23.24 8.04
C TRP A 84 2.92 -22.84 6.57
N ILE A 85 2.60 -23.82 5.72
CA ILE A 85 2.37 -23.71 4.28
C ILE A 85 1.04 -24.41 3.98
N ALA A 86 0.23 -23.81 3.14
CA ALA A 86 -0.99 -24.38 2.61
C ALA A 86 -0.97 -24.28 1.08
N ASP A 87 -0.91 -25.43 0.42
CA ASP A 87 -1.01 -25.55 -1.03
C ASP A 87 -2.47 -25.74 -1.44
N TYR A 88 -2.86 -25.24 -2.60
CA TYR A 88 -4.20 -25.38 -3.15
C TYR A 88 -4.16 -25.58 -4.66
N ASP A 89 -4.78 -26.67 -5.12
CA ASP A 89 -5.00 -27.02 -6.53
C ASP A 89 -6.51 -26.95 -6.81
N GLY A 90 -6.86 -26.18 -7.83
CA GLY A 90 -8.21 -25.94 -8.30
C GLY A 90 -8.89 -27.21 -8.81
N PRO A 91 -10.23 -27.21 -8.89
CA PRO A 91 -10.99 -28.40 -9.24
C PRO A 91 -10.75 -28.90 -10.68
N GLY A 92 -10.22 -28.05 -11.57
CA GLY A 92 -9.85 -28.40 -12.95
C GLY A 92 -8.47 -29.05 -13.08
N GLY A 93 -7.54 -28.82 -12.13
CA GLY A 93 -6.14 -29.26 -12.24
C GLY A 93 -5.37 -28.60 -13.40
N ASP A 94 -5.80 -27.40 -13.82
CA ASP A 94 -5.10 -26.54 -14.76
C ASP A 94 -4.51 -25.35 -13.99
N ASP A 95 -3.77 -24.46 -14.66
CA ASP A 95 -3.18 -23.26 -14.04
C ASP A 95 -4.22 -22.43 -13.28
N ASP A 96 -3.87 -22.09 -12.05
CA ASP A 96 -4.66 -21.25 -11.15
C ASP A 96 -3.90 -19.97 -10.80
N ASP A 97 -4.62 -18.85 -10.62
CA ASP A 97 -4.02 -17.55 -10.37
C ASP A 97 -4.55 -16.90 -9.08
N VAL A 98 -3.63 -16.45 -8.23
CA VAL A 98 -3.96 -15.67 -7.03
C VAL A 98 -4.38 -14.27 -7.44
N VAL A 99 -5.50 -13.81 -6.87
CA VAL A 99 -5.97 -12.44 -7.08
C VAL A 99 -5.66 -11.58 -5.87
N ASP A 100 -6.03 -12.04 -4.68
CA ASP A 100 -5.94 -11.21 -3.47
C ASP A 100 -5.91 -12.03 -2.17
N ILE A 101 -5.41 -11.42 -1.09
CA ILE A 101 -5.30 -11.99 0.26
C ILE A 101 -5.75 -10.99 1.31
N GLU A 102 -6.62 -11.43 2.23
CA GLU A 102 -7.04 -10.60 3.34
C GLU A 102 -7.07 -11.31 4.69
N VAL A 103 -6.70 -10.59 5.74
CA VAL A 103 -6.67 -11.13 7.12
C VAL A 103 -7.89 -10.63 7.89
N GLY A 104 -8.72 -11.58 8.32
CA GLY A 104 -9.88 -11.29 9.15
C GLY A 104 -9.55 -11.08 10.64
N PRO A 105 -10.53 -10.58 11.42
CA PRO A 105 -10.38 -10.11 12.81
C PRO A 105 -10.00 -11.18 13.85
N SER A 106 -9.87 -12.44 13.46
CA SER A 106 -9.46 -13.54 14.33
C SER A 106 -8.22 -14.28 13.80
N GLY A 107 -7.43 -13.62 12.95
CA GLY A 107 -6.26 -14.21 12.28
C GLY A 107 -6.60 -15.27 11.22
N ASN A 108 -7.87 -15.40 10.84
CA ASN A 108 -8.23 -16.22 9.67
C ASN A 108 -7.80 -15.46 8.43
N VAL A 109 -7.22 -16.16 7.47
CA VAL A 109 -6.81 -15.56 6.20
C VAL A 109 -7.73 -16.03 5.09
N PHE A 110 -8.07 -15.12 4.18
CA PHE A 110 -8.93 -15.33 3.04
C PHE A 110 -8.12 -15.13 1.77
N ILE A 111 -8.20 -16.09 0.85
CA ILE A 111 -7.54 -16.02 -0.46
C ILE A 111 -8.63 -16.00 -1.52
N LEU A 112 -8.55 -15.04 -2.44
CA LEU A 112 -9.33 -15.02 -3.66
C LEU A 112 -8.43 -15.41 -4.83
N CYS A 113 -8.92 -16.32 -5.66
CA CYS A 113 -8.21 -16.77 -6.85
C CYS A 113 -9.15 -17.03 -8.03
N THR A 114 -8.56 -16.98 -9.21
CA THR A 114 -9.17 -17.44 -10.46
C THR A 114 -8.66 -18.84 -10.73
N VAL A 115 -9.56 -19.82 -10.75
CA VAL A 115 -9.22 -21.25 -10.88
C VAL A 115 -9.90 -21.87 -12.07
N SER A 116 -9.34 -22.92 -12.66
CA SER A 116 -10.05 -23.62 -13.74
C SER A 116 -11.14 -24.56 -13.19
N GLY A 117 -12.32 -24.51 -13.79
CA GLY A 117 -13.44 -25.40 -13.45
C GLY A 117 -13.32 -26.76 -14.14
N VAL A 118 -14.01 -27.79 -13.59
CA VAL A 118 -14.00 -29.16 -14.18
C VAL A 118 -14.59 -29.23 -15.60
N GLU A 119 -15.39 -28.24 -16.02
CA GLU A 119 -16.07 -28.21 -17.32
C GLU A 119 -16.09 -26.82 -18.02
N HIS A 120 -15.58 -25.74 -17.39
CA HIS A 120 -15.70 -24.36 -17.88
C HIS A 120 -14.43 -23.52 -17.68
N SER A 121 -14.33 -22.40 -18.39
CA SER A 121 -13.27 -21.39 -18.27
C SER A 121 -13.36 -20.66 -16.93
N ALA A 122 -12.23 -20.56 -16.22
CA ALA A 122 -11.94 -19.69 -15.07
C ALA A 122 -13.14 -19.34 -14.15
N ASP A 123 -13.24 -20.06 -13.04
CA ASP A 123 -14.14 -19.87 -11.91
C ASP A 123 -13.47 -19.03 -10.80
N TYR A 124 -14.25 -18.53 -9.85
CA TYR A 124 -13.69 -17.89 -8.65
C TYR A 124 -13.60 -18.93 -7.53
N ALA A 125 -12.46 -19.01 -6.88
CA ALA A 125 -12.32 -19.72 -5.62
C ALA A 125 -12.03 -18.72 -4.50
N THR A 126 -12.77 -18.85 -3.41
CA THR A 126 -12.48 -18.15 -2.16
C THR A 126 -12.15 -19.19 -1.10
N ILE A 127 -10.96 -19.11 -0.54
CA ILE A 127 -10.45 -20.06 0.45
C ILE A 127 -10.32 -19.32 1.77
N LYS A 128 -10.73 -19.94 2.87
CA LYS A 128 -10.48 -19.45 4.23
C LYS A 128 -9.62 -20.44 4.98
N TYR A 129 -8.46 -20.00 5.45
CA TYR A 129 -7.62 -20.76 6.37
C TYR A 129 -7.75 -20.24 7.80
N SER A 130 -7.58 -21.14 8.75
CA SER A 130 -7.44 -20.81 10.16
C SER A 130 -6.06 -20.18 10.43
N PRO A 131 -5.84 -19.52 11.58
CA PRO A 131 -4.51 -19.01 11.95
C PRO A 131 -3.40 -20.07 11.97
N ASP A 132 -3.79 -21.35 12.14
CA ASP A 132 -2.93 -22.52 12.20
C ASP A 132 -2.68 -23.18 10.82
N GLY A 133 -3.32 -22.68 9.76
CA GLY A 133 -3.14 -23.15 8.38
C GLY A 133 -4.15 -24.20 7.91
N ASP A 134 -5.05 -24.66 8.78
CA ASP A 134 -6.12 -25.58 8.37
C ASP A 134 -7.15 -24.88 7.46
N THR A 135 -7.54 -25.51 6.36
CA THR A 135 -8.65 -25.02 5.52
C THR A 135 -9.97 -25.09 6.30
N VAL A 136 -10.56 -23.94 6.57
CA VAL A 136 -11.89 -23.82 7.22
C VAL A 136 -12.98 -24.07 6.19
N TRP A 137 -12.86 -23.45 5.02
CA TRP A 137 -13.74 -23.71 3.89
C TRP A 137 -13.13 -23.21 2.57
N THR A 138 -13.62 -23.80 1.48
CA THR A 138 -13.45 -23.31 0.11
C THR A 138 -14.82 -23.06 -0.51
N ARG A 139 -14.97 -21.97 -1.25
CA ARG A 139 -16.17 -21.66 -2.03
C ARG A 139 -15.79 -21.44 -3.48
N LEU A 140 -16.37 -22.28 -4.32
CA LEU A 140 -16.28 -22.18 -5.76
C LEU A 140 -17.52 -21.48 -6.26
N LEU A 141 -17.32 -20.49 -7.11
CA LEU A 141 -18.39 -19.78 -7.77
C LEU A 141 -18.33 -20.05 -9.26
N ASN A 142 -19.12 -21.05 -9.67
CA ASN A 142 -19.13 -21.50 -11.05
C ASN A 142 -20.09 -20.61 -11.85
N LEU A 143 -19.54 -19.89 -12.82
CA LEU A 143 -20.34 -19.08 -13.73
C LEU A 143 -20.74 -19.94 -14.94
N PRO A 144 -22.02 -19.88 -15.38
CA PRO A 144 -22.54 -20.76 -16.45
C PRO A 144 -22.03 -20.38 -17.87
N THR A 145 -20.88 -19.73 -17.98
CA THR A 145 -20.36 -19.12 -19.20
C THR A 145 -19.09 -19.85 -19.68
N ASN A 146 -18.98 -20.07 -20.99
CA ASN A 146 -17.74 -20.54 -21.62
C ASN A 146 -16.79 -19.37 -21.96
N TYR A 147 -16.88 -18.28 -21.20
CA TYR A 147 -16.13 -17.05 -21.43
C TYR A 147 -15.15 -16.82 -20.28
N GLN A 148 -14.04 -16.12 -20.56
CA GLN A 148 -13.04 -15.75 -19.56
C GLN A 148 -13.69 -14.90 -18.46
N ASN A 149 -14.00 -15.51 -17.33
CA ASN A 149 -14.32 -14.81 -16.10
C ASN A 149 -13.02 -14.75 -15.28
N HIS A 150 -12.81 -13.70 -14.51
CA HIS A 150 -11.69 -13.65 -13.58
C HIS A 150 -12.11 -12.89 -12.33
N ALA A 151 -11.65 -13.37 -11.19
CA ALA A 151 -11.79 -12.63 -9.95
C ALA A 151 -10.94 -11.36 -10.02
N SER A 152 -11.32 -10.33 -9.27
CA SER A 152 -10.60 -9.04 -9.33
C SER A 152 -10.22 -8.50 -7.97
N ASP A 153 -11.05 -8.66 -6.94
CA ASP A 153 -10.80 -8.02 -5.64
C ASP A 153 -11.59 -8.67 -4.49
N LEU A 154 -11.03 -8.65 -3.28
CA LEU A 154 -11.56 -9.24 -2.05
C LEU A 154 -11.57 -8.19 -0.93
N ALA A 155 -12.65 -8.17 -0.15
CA ALA A 155 -12.70 -7.40 1.09
C ALA A 155 -13.24 -8.26 2.23
N VAL A 156 -12.79 -8.01 3.46
CA VAL A 156 -13.24 -8.69 4.68
C VAL A 156 -13.72 -7.68 5.70
N ASP A 157 -14.91 -7.88 6.27
CA ASP A 157 -15.41 -6.99 7.33
C ASP A 157 -14.99 -7.43 8.74
N ALA A 158 -15.19 -6.56 9.72
CA ALA A 158 -14.89 -6.81 11.13
C ALA A 158 -15.72 -7.95 11.77
N LEU A 159 -16.71 -8.50 11.07
CA LEU A 159 -17.45 -9.69 11.50
C LEU A 159 -16.89 -10.98 10.87
N GLY A 160 -15.89 -10.86 9.98
CA GLY A 160 -15.27 -11.96 9.26
C GLY A 160 -16.11 -12.47 8.09
N ASN A 161 -16.99 -11.64 7.52
CA ASN A 161 -17.62 -11.92 6.23
C ASN A 161 -16.64 -11.54 5.11
N ALA A 162 -16.57 -12.39 4.07
CA ALA A 162 -15.80 -12.11 2.88
C ALA A 162 -16.70 -11.59 1.76
N TYR A 163 -16.23 -10.61 1.01
CA TYR A 163 -16.89 -9.99 -0.12
C TYR A 163 -15.97 -10.07 -1.32
N VAL A 164 -16.43 -10.65 -2.41
CA VAL A 164 -15.59 -10.85 -3.61
C VAL A 164 -16.27 -10.26 -4.81
N THR A 165 -15.48 -9.70 -5.73
CA THR A 165 -15.96 -9.22 -7.02
C THR A 165 -15.08 -9.70 -8.17
N GLY A 166 -15.64 -9.69 -9.38
CA GLY A 166 -14.86 -9.89 -10.60
C GLY A 166 -15.70 -9.85 -11.87
N HIS A 167 -14.99 -9.88 -13.00
CA HIS A 167 -15.57 -9.73 -14.33
C HIS A 167 -16.30 -10.99 -14.81
N ILE A 168 -17.46 -10.78 -15.43
CA ILE A 168 -18.23 -11.80 -16.19
C ILE A 168 -18.26 -11.43 -17.67
N GLY A 169 -17.54 -12.18 -18.49
CA GLY A 169 -17.35 -11.85 -19.91
C GLY A 169 -18.59 -11.96 -20.82
N GLN A 170 -19.69 -12.61 -20.39
CA GLN A 170 -20.87 -12.78 -21.24
C GLN A 170 -21.73 -11.51 -21.40
N ASN A 171 -21.69 -10.58 -20.43
CA ASN A 171 -22.62 -9.45 -20.39
C ASN A 171 -21.94 -8.10 -20.13
N ASP A 172 -20.60 -8.02 -20.26
CA ASP A 172 -19.81 -6.83 -19.93
C ASP A 172 -20.24 -6.27 -18.55
N GLY A 173 -20.06 -7.09 -17.52
CA GLY A 173 -20.45 -6.77 -16.16
C GLY A 173 -19.65 -7.55 -15.13
N PHE A 174 -20.07 -7.49 -13.88
CA PHE A 174 -19.36 -8.13 -12.79
C PHE A 174 -20.29 -8.84 -11.82
N LEU A 175 -19.74 -9.83 -11.14
CA LEU A 175 -20.39 -10.51 -10.04
C LEU A 175 -19.84 -9.96 -8.73
N THR A 176 -20.73 -9.77 -7.75
CA THR A 176 -20.34 -9.54 -6.36
C THR A 176 -21.01 -10.57 -5.46
N ALA A 177 -20.26 -11.21 -4.56
CA ALA A 177 -20.79 -12.16 -3.59
C ALA A 177 -20.33 -11.85 -2.16
N LYS A 178 -21.17 -12.19 -1.19
CA LYS A 178 -20.88 -12.15 0.23
C LYS A 178 -20.95 -13.56 0.82
N TYR A 179 -19.90 -13.96 1.52
CA TYR A 179 -19.83 -15.19 2.31
C TYR A 179 -19.82 -14.86 3.81
N LEU A 180 -20.64 -15.58 4.58
CA LEU A 180 -20.63 -15.52 6.04
C LEU A 180 -19.36 -16.18 6.61
N PRO A 181 -19.04 -16.01 7.90
CA PRO A 181 -17.77 -16.53 8.45
C PRO A 181 -17.65 -18.06 8.38
N ASN A 182 -18.78 -18.76 8.33
CA ASN A 182 -18.88 -20.21 8.14
C ASN A 182 -18.82 -20.66 6.66
N GLY A 183 -18.72 -19.70 5.74
CA GLY A 183 -18.65 -19.88 4.30
C GLY A 183 -20.01 -19.90 3.60
N ASP A 184 -21.14 -19.86 4.31
CA ASP A 184 -22.44 -19.82 3.64
C ASP A 184 -22.57 -18.56 2.78
N THR A 185 -23.05 -18.71 1.55
CA THR A 185 -23.32 -17.56 0.67
C THR A 185 -24.53 -16.80 1.22
N ALA A 186 -24.29 -15.58 1.73
CA ALA A 186 -25.36 -14.69 2.16
C ALA A 186 -26.14 -14.18 0.95
N TRP A 187 -25.41 -13.74 -0.08
CA TRP A 187 -25.96 -13.32 -1.35
C TRP A 187 -24.89 -13.31 -2.45
N ALA A 188 -25.34 -13.40 -3.70
CA ALA A 188 -24.56 -13.10 -4.90
C ALA A 188 -25.40 -12.25 -5.85
N ARG A 189 -24.78 -11.29 -6.53
CA ARG A 189 -25.42 -10.34 -7.44
C ARG A 189 -24.60 -10.21 -8.71
N ILE A 190 -25.29 -10.18 -9.84
CA ILE A 190 -24.69 -9.86 -11.14
C ILE A 190 -25.17 -8.46 -11.51
N TYR A 191 -24.22 -7.59 -11.84
CA TYR A 191 -24.49 -6.27 -12.39
C TYR A 191 -23.95 -6.18 -13.81
N SER A 192 -24.84 -6.07 -14.80
CA SER A 192 -24.47 -6.09 -16.22
C SER A 192 -25.28 -5.06 -17.02
N PRO A 193 -24.95 -3.77 -16.90
CA PRO A 193 -25.58 -2.73 -17.70
C PRO A 193 -25.13 -2.75 -19.17
N GLY A 194 -24.08 -3.52 -19.50
CA GLY A 194 -23.44 -3.59 -20.82
C GLY A 194 -22.33 -2.55 -20.97
N GLY A 195 -21.25 -2.91 -21.68
CA GLY A 195 -20.12 -2.04 -21.94
C GLY A 195 -19.18 -1.78 -20.76
N LEU A 196 -19.23 -2.59 -19.70
CA LEU A 196 -18.21 -2.59 -18.66
C LEU A 196 -17.10 -3.58 -19.06
N ASN A 197 -15.97 -3.04 -19.52
CA ASN A 197 -14.78 -3.82 -19.84
C ASN A 197 -13.62 -3.32 -18.98
N GLY A 198 -13.38 -3.93 -17.82
CA GLY A 198 -12.27 -3.48 -16.99
C GLY A 198 -12.03 -4.37 -15.79
N ARG A 199 -11.07 -3.95 -14.97
CA ARG A 199 -10.87 -4.51 -13.63
C ARG A 199 -11.91 -3.92 -12.69
N GLU A 200 -12.46 -4.76 -11.83
CA GLU A 200 -13.31 -4.33 -10.73
C GLU A 200 -12.55 -4.25 -9.42
N ALA A 201 -12.98 -3.36 -8.55
CA ALA A 201 -12.51 -3.27 -7.17
C ALA A 201 -13.69 -3.11 -6.21
N ILE A 202 -13.53 -3.55 -4.97
CA ILE A 202 -14.55 -3.61 -3.94
C ILE A 202 -14.07 -2.95 -2.66
N ALA A 203 -14.94 -2.16 -2.04
CA ALA A 203 -14.73 -1.66 -0.68
C ALA A 203 -15.99 -1.89 0.15
N VAL A 204 -15.81 -2.12 1.45
CA VAL A 204 -16.91 -2.38 2.39
C VAL A 204 -16.77 -1.44 3.57
N ASP A 205 -17.84 -0.71 3.91
CA ASP A 205 -17.84 0.14 5.11
C ASP A 205 -18.18 -0.64 6.38
N ALA A 206 -17.96 -0.02 7.54
CA ALA A 206 -18.22 -0.63 8.85
C ALA A 206 -19.70 -1.00 9.10
N SER A 207 -20.64 -0.49 8.29
CA SER A 207 -22.05 -0.89 8.36
C SER A 207 -22.35 -2.14 7.52
N GLY A 208 -21.38 -2.60 6.74
CA GLY A 208 -21.50 -3.70 5.78
C GLY A 208 -22.07 -3.26 4.43
N ALA A 209 -22.15 -1.96 4.13
CA ALA A 209 -22.50 -1.53 2.79
C ALA A 209 -21.32 -1.76 1.85
N VAL A 210 -21.62 -2.22 0.65
CA VAL A 210 -20.62 -2.69 -0.32
C VAL A 210 -20.59 -1.75 -1.49
N TYR A 211 -19.41 -1.26 -1.83
CA TYR A 211 -19.16 -0.40 -2.98
C TYR A 211 -18.33 -1.17 -3.99
N VAL A 212 -18.76 -1.18 -5.24
CA VAL A 212 -18.04 -1.86 -6.31
C VAL A 212 -17.84 -0.88 -7.44
N VAL A 213 -16.61 -0.75 -7.90
CA VAL A 213 -16.27 0.02 -9.10
C VAL A 213 -15.98 -0.95 -10.24
N GLY A 214 -16.44 -0.59 -11.43
CA GLY A 214 -15.92 -1.08 -12.70
C GLY A 214 -15.64 0.09 -13.64
N GLU A 215 -15.13 -0.18 -14.83
CA GLU A 215 -14.56 0.82 -15.75
C GLU A 215 -15.38 2.12 -15.90
N GLN A 216 -16.71 2.01 -16.02
CA GLN A 216 -17.60 3.15 -16.30
C GLN A 216 -18.56 3.50 -15.16
N ILE A 217 -18.68 2.64 -14.14
CA ILE A 217 -19.72 2.75 -13.13
C ILE A 217 -19.19 2.41 -11.73
N THR A 218 -19.71 3.13 -10.74
CA THR A 218 -19.60 2.78 -9.33
C THR A 218 -21.00 2.44 -8.82
N ILE A 219 -21.13 1.36 -8.06
CA ILE A 219 -22.39 0.94 -7.47
C ILE A 219 -22.26 0.75 -5.97
N LYS A 220 -23.40 0.81 -5.27
CA LYS A 220 -23.50 0.51 -3.85
C LYS A 220 -24.62 -0.49 -3.58
N TYR A 221 -24.31 -1.54 -2.83
CA TYR A 221 -25.26 -2.43 -2.19
C TYR A 221 -25.39 -2.12 -0.69
N ASP A 222 -26.54 -2.41 -0.10
CA ASP A 222 -26.63 -2.59 1.35
C ASP A 222 -26.04 -3.94 1.79
N ALA A 223 -25.99 -4.17 3.10
CA ALA A 223 -25.42 -5.39 3.68
C ALA A 223 -26.14 -6.70 3.27
N ASP A 224 -27.39 -6.59 2.79
CA ASP A 224 -28.24 -7.69 2.32
C ASP A 224 -28.14 -7.88 0.77
N GLY A 225 -27.31 -7.08 0.11
CA GLY A 225 -27.09 -7.15 -1.34
C GLY A 225 -28.18 -6.48 -2.16
N THR A 226 -28.97 -5.56 -1.58
CA THR A 226 -29.91 -4.73 -2.34
C THR A 226 -29.17 -3.56 -2.97
N LEU A 227 -29.30 -3.37 -4.29
CA LEU A 227 -28.70 -2.24 -4.99
C LEU A 227 -29.35 -0.94 -4.50
N LEU A 228 -28.56 -0.06 -3.89
CA LEU A 228 -29.00 1.25 -3.41
C LEU A 228 -28.86 2.32 -4.48
N TRP A 229 -27.71 2.34 -5.17
CA TRP A 229 -27.47 3.25 -6.28
C TRP A 229 -26.40 2.73 -7.25
N SER A 230 -26.46 3.25 -8.48
CA SER A 230 -25.41 3.13 -9.50
C SER A 230 -25.14 4.52 -10.07
N ARG A 231 -23.88 4.93 -10.11
CA ARG A 231 -23.45 6.30 -10.45
C ARG A 231 -22.16 6.27 -11.25
N THR A 232 -22.00 7.26 -12.12
CA THR A 232 -20.72 7.57 -12.76
C THR A 232 -19.97 8.60 -11.89
N PRO A 233 -18.64 8.60 -11.87
CA PRO A 233 -17.74 7.84 -12.75
C PRO A 233 -17.48 6.41 -12.28
N GLY A 234 -16.86 5.62 -13.16
CA GLY A 234 -16.21 4.36 -12.84
C GLY A 234 -14.69 4.49 -12.79
N GLY A 235 -14.02 3.36 -12.63
CA GLY A 235 -12.59 3.27 -12.42
C GLY A 235 -12.12 1.81 -12.34
N SER A 236 -10.88 1.64 -11.90
CA SER A 236 -10.22 0.34 -11.71
C SER A 236 -9.82 0.07 -10.26
N CYS A 237 -9.97 1.05 -9.37
CA CYS A 237 -9.66 0.94 -7.94
C CYS A 237 -10.60 1.84 -7.11
N ILE A 238 -10.82 1.45 -5.86
CA ILE A 238 -11.75 2.12 -4.95
C ILE A 238 -11.22 2.09 -3.52
N VAL A 239 -11.34 3.21 -2.80
CA VAL A 239 -11.10 3.27 -1.35
C VAL A 239 -12.15 4.16 -0.68
N LEU A 240 -12.33 3.99 0.63
CA LEU A 240 -13.21 4.85 1.43
C LEU A 240 -12.36 5.78 2.30
N ASP A 241 -12.77 7.04 2.41
CA ASP A 241 -12.17 7.96 3.38
C ASP A 241 -12.81 7.81 4.78
N ASN A 242 -12.31 8.54 5.78
CA ASN A 242 -12.82 8.45 7.16
C ASN A 242 -14.29 8.89 7.28
N ALA A 243 -14.78 9.70 6.35
CA ALA A 243 -16.18 10.11 6.24
C ALA A 243 -17.05 9.11 5.43
N GLN A 244 -16.50 7.97 5.02
CA GLN A 244 -17.12 6.96 4.16
C GLN A 244 -17.50 7.49 2.76
N SER A 245 -16.87 8.56 2.32
CA SER A 245 -16.91 9.00 0.93
C SER A 245 -16.16 7.97 0.09
N VAL A 246 -16.65 7.76 -1.13
CA VAL A 246 -16.11 6.80 -2.06
C VAL A 246 -15.11 7.50 -2.96
N ILE A 247 -13.87 7.04 -2.94
CA ILE A 247 -12.81 7.49 -3.84
C ILE A 247 -12.66 6.46 -4.94
N VAL A 248 -12.81 6.91 -6.18
CA VAL A 248 -12.70 6.10 -7.39
C VAL A 248 -11.47 6.53 -8.15
N CYS A 249 -10.61 5.59 -8.53
CA CYS A 249 -9.39 5.85 -9.29
C CYS A 249 -9.29 4.98 -10.55
N GLY A 250 -8.47 5.44 -11.50
CA GLY A 250 -8.27 4.85 -12.83
C GLY A 250 -7.76 5.93 -13.79
N THR A 251 -8.38 6.06 -14.97
CA THR A 251 -8.05 7.13 -15.95
C THR A 251 -8.34 8.56 -15.46
N GLY A 252 -9.00 8.70 -14.33
CA GLY A 252 -9.13 9.92 -13.55
C GLY A 252 -9.39 9.55 -12.08
N ILE A 253 -9.56 10.55 -11.23
CA ILE A 253 -9.94 10.35 -9.83
C ILE A 253 -11.23 11.09 -9.54
N ALA A 254 -12.09 10.51 -8.72
CA ALA A 254 -13.31 11.15 -8.27
C ALA A 254 -13.61 10.81 -6.82
N LYS A 255 -14.23 11.77 -6.13
CA LYS A 255 -14.83 11.57 -4.82
C LYS A 255 -16.34 11.63 -4.95
N LEU A 256 -17.02 10.62 -4.43
CA LEU A 256 -18.46 10.56 -4.29
C LEU A 256 -18.84 10.57 -2.81
N TYR A 257 -19.90 11.27 -2.45
CA TYR A 257 -20.49 11.14 -1.12
C TYR A 257 -21.10 9.73 -0.93
N PRO A 258 -21.36 9.28 0.32
CA PRO A 258 -21.95 7.97 0.59
C PRO A 258 -23.31 7.69 -0.11
N ASN A 259 -24.01 8.77 -0.51
CA ASN A 259 -25.27 8.71 -1.26
C ASN A 259 -25.08 8.57 -2.79
N GLY A 260 -23.84 8.57 -3.27
CA GLY A 260 -23.45 8.45 -4.67
C GLY A 260 -23.39 9.78 -5.44
N ASP A 261 -23.69 10.92 -4.81
CA ASP A 261 -23.55 12.22 -5.46
C ASP A 261 -22.06 12.58 -5.58
N THR A 262 -21.67 13.13 -6.73
CA THR A 262 -20.28 13.53 -6.97
C THR A 262 -19.90 14.73 -6.12
N ALA A 263 -18.86 14.58 -5.30
CA ALA A 263 -18.23 15.68 -4.57
C ALA A 263 -17.31 16.47 -5.50
N TRP A 264 -16.37 15.78 -6.16
CA TRP A 264 -15.47 16.36 -7.16
C TRP A 264 -14.90 15.28 -8.10
N VAL A 265 -14.37 15.71 -9.24
CA VAL A 265 -13.68 14.86 -10.23
C VAL A 265 -12.43 15.58 -10.72
N ASN A 266 -11.31 14.85 -10.76
CA ASN A 266 -10.05 15.29 -11.33
C ASN A 266 -9.61 14.32 -12.45
N PRO A 267 -9.88 14.63 -13.72
CA PRO A 267 -9.53 13.76 -14.84
C PRO A 267 -8.05 13.79 -15.21
N SER A 268 -7.27 14.75 -14.70
CA SER A 268 -5.84 14.90 -15.04
C SER A 268 -4.89 14.07 -14.19
N LEU A 269 -5.35 13.56 -13.05
CA LEU A 269 -4.51 12.84 -12.09
C LEU A 269 -4.63 11.31 -12.20
N GLY A 270 -5.36 10.81 -13.20
CA GLY A 270 -5.46 9.37 -13.45
C GLY A 270 -4.18 8.74 -13.96
N THR A 271 -4.09 7.42 -13.81
CA THR A 271 -3.03 6.56 -14.35
C THR A 271 -3.63 5.20 -14.72
N ALA A 272 -2.93 4.42 -15.55
CA ALA A 272 -3.47 3.17 -16.09
C ALA A 272 -3.68 2.10 -15.00
N ILE A 273 -2.81 2.09 -13.98
CA ILE A 273 -2.86 1.17 -12.84
C ILE A 273 -2.46 1.99 -11.60
N PRO A 274 -3.41 2.67 -10.93
CA PRO A 274 -3.13 3.45 -9.74
C PRO A 274 -3.13 2.58 -8.49
N ASN A 275 -2.10 2.73 -7.66
CA ASN A 275 -2.20 2.41 -6.25
C ASN A 275 -2.73 3.63 -5.50
N ILE A 276 -3.64 3.41 -4.55
CA ILE A 276 -4.31 4.48 -3.81
C ILE A 276 -4.38 4.15 -2.31
N GLY A 277 -4.20 5.17 -1.49
CA GLY A 277 -4.39 5.11 -0.05
C GLY A 277 -4.99 6.41 0.49
N VAL A 278 -5.51 6.36 1.71
CA VAL A 278 -6.01 7.52 2.44
C VAL A 278 -5.21 7.64 3.73
N ASP A 279 -4.65 8.81 4.00
CA ASP A 279 -3.93 9.06 5.25
C ASP A 279 -4.89 9.45 6.40
N SER A 280 -4.34 9.58 7.60
CA SER A 280 -5.10 9.94 8.81
C SER A 280 -5.76 11.33 8.74
N GLU A 281 -5.32 12.19 7.83
CA GLU A 281 -5.84 13.55 7.61
C GLU A 281 -6.91 13.61 6.49
N ASP A 282 -7.38 12.47 5.98
CA ASP A 282 -8.28 12.36 4.82
C ASP A 282 -7.68 12.87 3.49
N ASN A 283 -6.35 12.91 3.38
CA ASN A 283 -5.69 13.13 2.09
C ASN A 283 -5.56 11.81 1.34
N LEU A 284 -5.64 11.91 0.01
CA LEU A 284 -5.48 10.80 -0.91
C LEU A 284 -4.03 10.74 -1.37
N ILE A 285 -3.39 9.59 -1.22
CA ILE A 285 -2.08 9.28 -1.79
C ILE A 285 -2.29 8.39 -3.00
N ILE A 286 -1.70 8.74 -4.14
CA ILE A 286 -1.84 8.00 -5.37
C ILE A 286 -0.49 7.82 -6.01
N ALA A 287 -0.15 6.59 -6.35
CA ALA A 287 1.11 6.26 -7.01
C ALA A 287 0.87 5.41 -8.27
N GLY A 288 1.63 5.69 -9.33
CA GLY A 288 1.58 4.93 -10.57
C GLY A 288 2.32 5.63 -11.71
N GLY A 289 2.18 5.12 -12.94
CA GLY A 289 2.93 5.63 -14.09
C GLY A 289 2.73 7.13 -14.35
N ALA A 290 3.76 7.79 -14.89
CA ALA A 290 3.80 9.24 -15.17
C ALA A 290 3.75 9.54 -16.69
N PRO A 291 2.63 9.27 -17.38
CA PRO A 291 2.56 9.35 -18.86
C PRO A 291 2.80 10.76 -19.42
N GLU A 292 2.58 11.80 -18.63
CA GLU A 292 2.81 13.20 -19.02
C GLU A 292 4.28 13.63 -18.99
N GLU A 293 5.12 12.93 -18.23
CA GLU A 293 6.55 13.21 -18.11
C GLU A 293 7.35 11.98 -18.56
N PRO A 294 7.56 11.77 -19.88
CA PRO A 294 8.12 10.54 -20.44
C PRO A 294 9.58 10.24 -20.02
N ASP A 295 10.21 11.18 -19.31
CA ASP A 295 11.54 11.03 -18.71
C ASP A 295 11.48 10.48 -17.28
N HIS A 296 10.30 10.31 -16.68
CA HIS A 296 10.08 9.79 -15.34
C HIS A 296 9.29 8.48 -15.41
N ASP A 297 9.58 7.57 -14.49
CA ASP A 297 9.05 6.21 -14.53
C ASP A 297 7.66 6.16 -13.88
N PHE A 298 7.54 6.75 -12.69
CA PHE A 298 6.28 6.88 -11.97
C PHE A 298 6.23 8.20 -11.18
N ARG A 299 5.03 8.50 -10.69
CA ARG A 299 4.77 9.63 -9.81
C ARG A 299 3.99 9.18 -8.57
N THR A 300 4.17 9.95 -7.51
CA THR A 300 3.37 9.91 -6.28
C THR A 300 2.70 11.27 -6.12
N VAL A 301 1.42 11.27 -5.82
CA VAL A 301 0.60 12.48 -5.71
C VAL A 301 -0.16 12.46 -4.40
N LYS A 302 -0.05 13.55 -3.62
CA LYS A 302 -0.91 13.79 -2.45
C LYS A 302 -1.96 14.82 -2.79
N ILE A 303 -3.22 14.50 -2.52
CA ILE A 303 -4.40 15.31 -2.80
C ILE A 303 -5.18 15.50 -1.50
N SER A 304 -5.61 16.72 -1.20
CA SER A 304 -6.48 16.96 -0.05
C SER A 304 -7.84 16.27 -0.20
N GLY A 305 -8.56 16.08 0.91
CA GLY A 305 -9.94 15.60 0.87
C GLY A 305 -10.91 16.47 0.04
N SER A 306 -10.56 17.74 -0.23
CA SER A 306 -11.29 18.66 -1.12
C SER A 306 -10.95 18.53 -2.60
N GLY A 307 -9.94 17.72 -2.96
CA GLY A 307 -9.50 17.50 -4.34
C GLY A 307 -8.38 18.43 -4.81
N ASP A 308 -7.77 19.20 -3.90
CA ASP A 308 -6.65 20.07 -4.22
C ASP A 308 -5.33 19.29 -4.18
N THR A 309 -4.51 19.39 -5.22
CA THR A 309 -3.18 18.78 -5.21
C THR A 309 -2.30 19.48 -4.18
N LEU A 310 -1.87 18.74 -3.16
CA LEU A 310 -0.94 19.23 -2.15
C LEU A 310 0.49 19.16 -2.66
N TRP A 311 0.88 18.02 -3.24
CA TRP A 311 2.17 17.87 -3.90
C TRP A 311 2.18 16.75 -4.95
N ILE A 312 3.16 16.82 -5.85
CA ILE A 312 3.51 15.76 -6.80
C ILE A 312 5.01 15.49 -6.64
N ARG A 313 5.37 14.22 -6.61
CA ARG A 313 6.76 13.74 -6.69
C ARG A 313 6.90 12.84 -7.89
N TYR A 314 7.92 13.08 -8.68
CA TYR A 314 8.29 12.22 -9.78
C TYR A 314 9.52 11.43 -9.38
N TYR A 315 9.49 10.14 -9.65
CA TYR A 315 10.66 9.30 -9.55
C TYR A 315 11.25 9.06 -10.92
N LYS A 316 12.57 9.10 -10.98
CA LYS A 316 13.34 8.71 -12.15
C LYS A 316 14.52 7.91 -11.67
N SER A 317 14.67 6.66 -12.14
CA SER A 317 15.86 5.89 -11.79
C SER A 317 17.13 6.60 -12.30
N PRO A 318 18.21 6.61 -11.48
CA PRO A 318 19.52 7.09 -11.91
C PRO A 318 20.06 6.41 -13.19
N GLU A 319 19.55 5.23 -13.51
CA GLU A 319 20.07 4.37 -14.58
C GLU A 319 19.24 4.41 -15.88
N HIS A 320 18.20 5.25 -15.93
CA HIS A 320 17.35 5.45 -17.13
C HIS A 320 16.62 4.20 -17.64
N SER A 321 16.37 3.23 -16.77
CA SER A 321 15.52 2.05 -16.97
C SER A 321 14.03 2.41 -16.94
N MET A 322 13.17 1.60 -17.58
CA MET A 322 11.71 1.72 -17.37
C MET A 322 11.36 1.05 -16.04
N ASP A 323 11.08 1.82 -15.00
CA ASP A 323 10.71 1.26 -13.70
C ASP A 323 9.19 1.08 -13.61
N ILE A 324 8.77 -0.05 -13.03
CA ILE A 324 7.36 -0.38 -12.88
C ILE A 324 7.02 -0.37 -11.40
N LEU A 325 6.18 0.58 -11.01
CA LEU A 325 5.53 0.60 -9.70
C LEU A 325 4.50 -0.52 -9.64
N ARG A 326 4.55 -1.32 -8.58
CA ARG A 326 3.63 -2.45 -8.36
C ARG A 326 2.65 -2.20 -7.25
N ASP A 327 3.11 -1.72 -6.11
CA ASP A 327 2.26 -1.58 -4.93
C ASP A 327 2.71 -0.42 -4.03
N MET A 328 1.81 0.01 -3.14
CA MET A 328 2.03 1.10 -2.20
C MET A 328 1.37 0.80 -0.84
N ALA A 329 2.10 1.06 0.24
CA ALA A 329 1.59 0.99 1.60
C ALA A 329 1.77 2.34 2.33
N LEU A 330 0.90 2.61 3.30
CA LEU A 330 0.98 3.77 4.17
C LEU A 330 1.18 3.30 5.61
N ASP A 331 2.04 3.99 6.37
CA ASP A 331 2.07 3.81 7.83
C ASP A 331 1.09 4.76 8.52
N SER A 332 0.95 4.61 9.85
CA SER A 332 0.11 5.50 10.66
C SER A 332 0.61 6.94 10.68
N ASP A 333 1.89 7.16 10.44
CA ASP A 333 2.57 8.45 10.57
C ASP A 333 2.48 9.28 9.28
N GLY A 334 1.86 8.71 8.23
CA GLY A 334 1.73 9.31 6.91
C GLY A 334 2.96 9.09 6.03
N GLY A 335 3.88 8.21 6.43
CA GLY A 335 4.93 7.67 5.58
C GLY A 335 4.33 6.84 4.44
N ILE A 336 4.93 7.01 3.27
CA ILE A 336 4.46 6.44 2.01
C ILE A 336 5.53 5.50 1.48
N TYR A 337 5.20 4.22 1.40
CA TYR A 337 6.08 3.17 0.93
C TYR A 337 5.64 2.71 -0.44
N ILE A 338 6.57 2.66 -1.38
CA ILE A 338 6.30 2.23 -2.74
C ILE A 338 7.26 1.09 -3.06
N THR A 339 6.75 0.06 -3.73
CA THR A 339 7.59 -1.00 -4.30
C THR A 339 7.35 -1.18 -5.78
N GLY A 340 8.40 -1.62 -6.45
CA GLY A 340 8.39 -1.96 -7.86
C GLY A 340 9.69 -2.65 -8.25
N TYR A 341 10.06 -2.56 -9.51
CA TYR A 341 11.39 -2.97 -9.93
C TYR A 341 11.95 -1.95 -10.90
N ASP A 342 13.27 -1.81 -10.86
CA ASP A 342 13.97 -1.07 -11.91
C ASP A 342 14.11 -1.96 -13.15
N GLY A 343 13.99 -1.37 -14.33
CA GLY A 343 14.01 -2.12 -15.59
C GLY A 343 15.36 -2.03 -16.28
N GLU A 344 16.47 -2.49 -15.67
CA GLU A 344 17.72 -2.59 -16.42
C GLU A 344 17.57 -3.60 -17.57
N GLN A 345 18.54 -3.63 -18.49
CA GLN A 345 18.55 -4.30 -19.80
C GLN A 345 18.27 -5.83 -19.77
N ASN A 346 17.05 -6.19 -19.38
CA ASN A 346 16.47 -7.51 -19.10
C ASN A 346 16.76 -8.14 -17.72
N TYR A 347 17.23 -7.39 -16.74
CA TYR A 347 17.38 -7.81 -15.34
C TYR A 347 16.90 -6.66 -14.47
N GLY A 348 15.75 -6.82 -13.81
CA GLY A 348 15.27 -5.80 -12.89
C GLY A 348 15.54 -6.21 -11.45
N ASP A 349 15.85 -5.27 -10.58
CA ASP A 349 16.01 -5.51 -9.15
C ASP A 349 14.77 -5.00 -8.41
N PHE A 350 14.51 -5.53 -7.21
CA PHE A 350 13.48 -4.96 -6.35
C PHE A 350 13.85 -3.50 -6.06
N LEU A 351 12.87 -2.60 -6.20
CA LEU A 351 12.99 -1.21 -5.80
C LEU A 351 11.96 -0.93 -4.70
N THR A 352 12.41 -0.43 -3.55
CA THR A 352 11.52 0.02 -2.47
C THR A 352 11.91 1.43 -2.04
N ILE A 353 10.94 2.33 -1.94
CA ILE A 353 11.17 3.75 -1.61
C ILE A 353 10.24 4.16 -0.48
N LYS A 354 10.76 4.90 0.49
CA LYS A 354 9.96 5.62 1.49
C LYS A 354 9.98 7.12 1.22
N TYR A 355 8.80 7.72 1.20
CA TYR A 355 8.60 9.16 1.36
C TYR A 355 8.05 9.45 2.75
N ASP A 356 8.39 10.60 3.32
CA ASP A 356 7.61 11.18 4.43
C ASP A 356 6.29 11.78 3.92
N ARG A 357 5.45 12.25 4.85
CA ARG A 357 4.13 12.81 4.54
C ARG A 357 4.15 14.04 3.63
N ASP A 358 5.28 14.75 3.59
CA ASP A 358 5.50 15.95 2.79
C ASP A 358 6.04 15.61 1.40
N GLY A 359 6.30 14.33 1.16
CA GLY A 359 6.80 13.77 -0.07
C GLY A 359 8.32 13.87 -0.20
N ASN A 360 9.07 14.07 0.89
CA ASN A 360 10.53 13.99 0.82
C ASN A 360 10.95 12.53 0.89
N GLU A 361 11.85 12.12 -0.02
CA GLU A 361 12.42 10.77 0.00
C GLU A 361 13.27 10.59 1.25
N ARG A 362 12.96 9.58 2.06
CA ARG A 362 13.69 9.25 3.30
C ARG A 362 14.77 8.21 3.04
N TRP A 363 14.46 7.23 2.20
CA TRP A 363 15.40 6.22 1.74
C TRP A 363 14.89 5.52 0.48
N THR A 364 15.83 4.95 -0.27
CA THR A 364 15.58 4.03 -1.38
C THR A 364 16.43 2.77 -1.15
N GLN A 365 15.81 1.59 -1.26
CA GLN A 365 16.46 0.28 -1.18
C GLN A 365 16.33 -0.46 -2.49
N ARG A 366 17.40 -1.17 -2.85
CA ARG A 366 17.43 -2.12 -3.94
C ARG A 366 17.82 -3.48 -3.43
N TYR A 367 17.15 -4.52 -3.90
CA TYR A 367 17.53 -5.89 -3.63
C TYR A 367 17.82 -6.60 -4.95
N ASP A 368 19.10 -6.91 -5.12
CA ASP A 368 19.71 -7.70 -6.18
C ASP A 368 19.99 -9.10 -5.58
N GLY A 369 19.26 -10.09 -6.07
CA GLY A 369 19.31 -11.48 -5.67
C GLY A 369 20.70 -12.10 -5.92
N PRO A 370 20.96 -13.30 -5.39
CA PRO A 370 22.32 -13.85 -5.42
C PRO A 370 22.86 -14.18 -6.83
N GLU A 371 22.00 -14.31 -7.84
CA GLU A 371 22.43 -14.52 -9.23
C GLU A 371 22.61 -13.23 -10.02
N SER A 372 22.20 -12.08 -9.48
CA SER A 372 22.16 -10.82 -10.23
C SER A 372 21.46 -10.96 -11.58
N ASP A 373 20.29 -11.57 -11.51
CA ASP A 373 19.35 -11.77 -12.60
C ASP A 373 18.01 -11.15 -12.15
N THR A 374 16.91 -11.44 -12.84
CA THR A 374 15.64 -10.73 -12.67
C THR A 374 15.00 -10.98 -11.30
N ASP A 375 14.81 -9.91 -10.54
CA ASP A 375 14.07 -9.82 -9.30
C ASP A 375 12.89 -8.82 -9.42
N LEU A 376 11.66 -9.32 -9.40
CA LEU A 376 10.45 -8.51 -9.55
C LEU A 376 9.69 -8.46 -8.22
N SER A 377 9.66 -7.29 -7.57
CA SER A 377 8.74 -7.09 -6.43
C SER A 377 7.31 -6.95 -6.92
N GLU A 378 6.33 -7.38 -6.13
CA GLU A 378 4.90 -7.38 -6.49
C GLU A 378 4.02 -6.71 -5.44
N ALA A 379 4.29 -6.91 -4.15
CA ALA A 379 3.46 -6.38 -3.07
C ALA A 379 4.28 -5.90 -1.86
N ILE A 380 3.75 -4.93 -1.13
CA ILE A 380 4.37 -4.31 0.05
C ILE A 380 3.35 -4.07 1.16
N VAL A 381 3.74 -4.33 2.41
CA VAL A 381 3.02 -3.86 3.61
C VAL A 381 3.99 -3.31 4.63
N VAL A 382 3.47 -2.47 5.49
CA VAL A 382 4.16 -1.93 6.65
C VAL A 382 3.36 -2.31 7.90
N ASP A 383 4.04 -2.79 8.94
CA ASP A 383 3.40 -3.06 10.23
C ASP A 383 3.35 -1.81 11.11
N ASN A 384 2.67 -1.89 12.25
CA ASN A 384 2.54 -0.77 13.20
C ASN A 384 3.84 -0.43 13.93
N THR A 385 4.91 -1.22 13.75
CA THR A 385 6.27 -0.89 14.21
C THR A 385 7.09 -0.28 13.07
N GLY A 386 6.47 -0.08 11.90
CA GLY A 386 7.09 0.35 10.65
C GLY A 386 8.12 -0.63 10.07
N ALA A 387 8.09 -1.91 10.45
CA ALA A 387 8.81 -2.89 9.65
C ALA A 387 8.13 -3.04 8.29
N VAL A 388 8.93 -3.06 7.23
CA VAL A 388 8.45 -3.09 5.85
C VAL A 388 8.67 -4.49 5.29
N TYR A 389 7.62 -5.11 4.75
CA TYR A 389 7.68 -6.43 4.13
C TYR A 389 7.39 -6.31 2.65
N VAL A 390 8.28 -6.85 1.83
CA VAL A 390 8.17 -6.81 0.35
C VAL A 390 8.27 -8.23 -0.18
N THR A 391 7.40 -8.62 -1.10
CA THR A 391 7.45 -9.94 -1.72
C THR A 391 7.51 -9.86 -3.24
N GLY A 392 7.98 -10.93 -3.85
CA GLY A 392 7.97 -11.07 -5.29
C GLY A 392 8.70 -12.33 -5.74
N LEU A 393 9.39 -12.21 -6.87
CA LEU A 393 10.12 -13.28 -7.54
C LEU A 393 11.59 -12.92 -7.62
N SER A 394 12.50 -13.85 -7.30
CA SER A 394 13.95 -13.66 -7.43
C SER A 394 14.62 -14.90 -8.01
N VAL A 395 15.65 -14.73 -8.85
CA VAL A 395 16.34 -15.85 -9.51
C VAL A 395 17.43 -16.43 -8.60
N TYR A 396 17.43 -17.77 -8.45
CA TYR A 396 18.41 -18.50 -7.63
C TYR A 396 19.20 -19.56 -8.42
N PRO A 397 20.42 -19.90 -7.95
CA PRO A 397 21.22 -20.96 -8.56
C PRO A 397 20.61 -22.33 -8.25
N SER A 398 19.80 -22.83 -9.17
CA SER A 398 19.41 -24.23 -9.23
C SER A 398 20.05 -24.90 -10.44
N ALA A 399 19.97 -26.24 -10.54
CA ALA A 399 20.46 -26.96 -11.72
C ALA A 399 19.76 -26.54 -13.04
N SER A 400 18.72 -25.70 -12.95
CA SER A 400 17.91 -25.21 -14.08
C SER A 400 17.70 -23.69 -14.11
N TYR A 401 18.30 -22.90 -13.20
CA TYR A 401 18.02 -21.45 -13.02
C TYR A 401 16.53 -21.17 -12.85
N THR A 402 16.07 -21.18 -11.60
CA THR A 402 14.65 -21.08 -11.29
C THR A 402 14.42 -19.80 -10.52
N SER A 403 13.42 -19.04 -10.94
CA SER A 403 12.90 -17.93 -10.18
C SER A 403 12.02 -18.48 -9.06
N ASP A 404 12.32 -18.10 -7.83
CA ASP A 404 11.60 -18.56 -6.66
C ASP A 404 10.93 -17.36 -5.97
N PHE A 405 9.83 -17.68 -5.30
CA PHE A 405 9.13 -16.79 -4.41
C PHE A 405 10.07 -16.34 -3.29
N ILE A 406 10.31 -15.02 -3.21
CA ILE A 406 11.06 -14.38 -2.13
C ILE A 406 10.23 -13.34 -1.38
N THR A 407 10.47 -13.25 -0.06
CA THR A 407 10.00 -12.18 0.80
C THR A 407 11.15 -11.56 1.58
N LEU A 408 11.19 -10.23 1.62
CA LEU A 408 12.16 -9.39 2.33
C LEU A 408 11.45 -8.71 3.50
N LYS A 409 12.19 -8.51 4.60
CA LYS A 409 11.80 -7.58 5.66
C LYS A 409 12.90 -6.54 5.87
N TYR A 410 12.54 -5.27 5.78
CA TYR A 410 13.38 -4.15 6.17
C TYR A 410 12.99 -3.66 7.57
N LEU A 411 13.99 -3.41 8.39
CA LEU A 411 13.86 -2.64 9.62
C LEU A 411 14.39 -1.23 9.36
N GLN A 412 13.63 -0.26 9.82
CA GLN A 412 14.03 1.13 9.80
C GLN A 412 14.62 1.46 11.15
N ASP A 413 15.81 2.05 11.16
CA ASP A 413 16.30 2.64 12.40
C ASP A 413 15.42 3.85 12.69
N TYR A 414 14.64 3.75 13.76
CA TYR A 414 14.05 4.94 14.37
C TYR A 414 15.18 5.71 15.04
N CYS A 415 15.25 6.99 14.73
CA CYS A 415 16.21 7.87 15.38
C CYS A 415 15.85 8.10 16.86
N CYS A 416 14.59 7.85 17.25
CA CYS A 416 14.11 7.95 18.62
C CYS A 416 14.48 6.70 19.42
N THR A 417 15.03 6.86 20.63
CA THR A 417 15.32 5.71 21.51
C THR A 417 14.72 5.87 22.90
N GLY A 418 14.00 4.86 23.38
CA GLY A 418 13.40 4.89 24.71
C GLY A 418 12.07 5.65 24.74
N ILE A 419 12.10 6.92 25.12
CA ILE A 419 10.91 7.78 25.28
C ILE A 419 11.18 9.08 24.52
N ALA A 420 10.21 9.51 23.71
CA ALA A 420 10.33 10.73 22.92
C ALA A 420 10.59 11.96 23.81
N GLY A 421 11.44 12.86 23.34
CA GLY A 421 11.61 14.17 23.95
C GLY A 421 13.00 14.78 23.88
N ASN A 422 13.96 14.08 23.30
CA ASN A 422 15.29 14.61 23.01
C ASN A 422 15.28 15.29 21.62
N ILE A 423 14.59 16.42 21.54
CA ILE A 423 14.25 17.13 20.30
C ILE A 423 15.48 17.81 19.70
N ASP A 424 16.43 18.25 20.53
CA ASP A 424 17.68 18.87 20.06
C ASP A 424 18.84 17.87 19.87
N ASP A 425 18.55 16.56 19.93
CA ASP A 425 19.48 15.43 19.76
C ASP A 425 20.74 15.55 20.61
N ASP A 426 20.55 15.94 21.87
CA ASP A 426 21.66 16.08 22.80
C ASP A 426 22.13 14.70 23.31
N PRO A 427 23.42 14.54 23.66
CA PRO A 427 23.93 13.25 24.13
C PRO A 427 23.44 12.82 25.52
N ALA A 428 22.72 13.67 26.24
CA ALA A 428 22.20 13.35 27.57
C ALA A 428 20.88 12.58 27.50
N ASP A 429 20.21 12.65 26.34
CA ASP A 429 19.04 11.87 25.97
C ASP A 429 17.94 11.98 27.01
N GLN A 430 17.65 13.23 27.36
CA GLN A 430 16.71 13.61 28.42
C GLN A 430 15.95 14.85 28.00
N MET A 431 14.62 14.76 28.02
CA MET A 431 13.77 15.92 27.82
C MET A 431 14.05 17.01 28.88
N ASP A 432 14.58 18.14 28.43
CA ASP A 432 14.87 19.32 29.21
C ASP A 432 14.41 20.63 28.52
N ILE A 433 14.85 21.77 29.04
CA ILE A 433 14.36 23.07 28.55
C ILE A 433 14.98 23.45 27.20
N ALA A 434 16.10 22.85 26.83
CA ALA A 434 16.74 23.01 25.54
C ALA A 434 15.84 22.45 24.43
N ASP A 435 15.25 21.27 24.63
CA ASP A 435 14.27 20.66 23.71
C ASP A 435 13.07 21.56 23.47
N LEU A 436 12.49 22.09 24.56
CA LEU A 436 11.38 23.03 24.46
C LEU A 436 11.77 24.29 23.68
N VAL A 437 12.96 24.84 23.94
CA VAL A 437 13.45 26.03 23.24
C VAL A 437 13.69 25.72 21.76
N TYR A 438 14.26 24.55 21.46
CA TYR A 438 14.50 24.08 20.10
C TYR A 438 13.19 23.95 19.33
N LEU A 439 12.20 23.27 19.90
CA LEU A 439 10.88 23.09 19.29
C LEU A 439 10.17 24.43 19.04
N VAL A 440 10.22 25.36 20.00
CA VAL A 440 9.67 26.72 19.81
C VAL A 440 10.41 27.48 18.70
N ASP A 441 11.73 27.36 18.62
CA ASP A 441 12.54 28.04 17.62
C ASP A 441 12.22 27.51 16.21
N PHE A 442 12.16 26.18 16.06
CA PHE A 442 11.74 25.50 14.84
C PHE A 442 10.34 25.97 14.39
N MET A 443 9.33 25.82 15.26
CA MET A 443 7.93 26.04 14.88
C MET A 443 7.58 27.51 14.62
N PHE A 444 8.18 28.45 15.36
CA PHE A 444 7.73 29.85 15.37
C PHE A 444 8.78 30.87 14.95
N SER A 445 10.06 30.48 14.94
CA SER A 445 11.16 31.42 14.74
C SER A 445 12.04 31.07 13.53
N GLY A 446 11.73 29.96 12.83
CA GLY A 446 12.48 29.50 11.66
C GLY A 446 13.82 28.87 12.01
N GLY A 447 13.90 28.24 13.19
CA GLY A 447 15.01 27.39 13.61
C GLY A 447 15.17 26.15 12.73
N PRO A 448 16.27 25.40 12.89
CA PRO A 448 16.49 24.15 12.18
C PRO A 448 15.39 23.12 12.49
N GLU A 449 15.09 22.25 11.52
CA GLU A 449 14.23 21.08 11.72
C GLU A 449 14.86 20.12 12.75
N PRO A 450 14.07 19.39 13.54
CA PRO A 450 14.59 18.31 14.38
C PRO A 450 15.29 17.26 13.53
N ASP A 451 16.44 16.78 14.01
CA ASP A 451 17.17 15.69 13.35
C ASP A 451 16.36 14.38 13.41
N CYS A 452 15.53 14.23 14.45
CA CYS A 452 14.56 13.16 14.61
C CYS A 452 13.15 13.71 14.87
N TYR A 453 12.22 13.48 13.95
CA TYR A 453 10.82 13.88 14.14
C TYR A 453 10.10 13.00 15.17
N ASP A 454 10.51 11.72 15.31
CA ASP A 454 9.94 10.80 16.29
C ASP A 454 10.28 11.20 17.74
N GLU A 455 11.41 11.89 17.95
CA GLU A 455 11.76 12.50 19.25
C GLU A 455 10.91 13.75 19.55
N ALA A 456 10.40 14.40 18.50
CA ALA A 456 9.64 15.64 18.60
C ALA A 456 8.13 15.42 18.72
N ASP A 457 7.61 14.28 18.22
CA ASP A 457 6.22 13.83 18.39
C ASP A 457 6.01 13.21 19.79
N VAL A 458 6.00 14.06 20.80
CA VAL A 458 5.98 13.64 22.21
C VAL A 458 4.60 13.16 22.67
N ASP A 459 3.53 13.52 21.95
CA ASP A 459 2.16 13.11 22.27
C ASP A 459 1.68 11.89 21.47
N GLY A 460 2.50 11.41 20.53
CA GLY A 460 2.21 10.24 19.70
C GLY A 460 1.10 10.50 18.69
N SER A 461 1.04 11.73 18.19
CA SER A 461 0.15 12.16 17.10
C SER A 461 0.50 11.55 15.74
N MET A 462 1.39 10.54 15.73
CA MET A 462 1.77 9.74 14.56
C MET A 462 2.58 10.60 13.60
N GLY A 463 3.71 11.13 14.12
CA GLY A 463 4.69 11.98 13.45
C GLY A 463 4.27 13.44 13.24
N LEU A 464 3.04 13.84 13.60
CA LEU A 464 2.48 15.19 13.38
C LEU A 464 3.07 16.21 14.33
N LEU A 465 4.31 16.63 14.06
CA LEU A 465 4.95 17.70 14.83
C LEU A 465 4.18 19.02 14.72
N ASP A 466 3.37 19.30 15.73
CA ASP A 466 2.47 20.44 15.76
C ASP A 466 2.43 21.15 17.13
N ILE A 467 1.47 22.05 17.32
CA ILE A 467 1.42 22.85 18.55
C ILE A 467 0.98 22.03 19.77
N ALA A 468 0.34 20.89 19.56
CA ALA A 468 -0.02 19.93 20.59
C ALA A 468 1.24 19.33 21.22
N ASP A 469 2.25 18.96 20.43
CA ASP A 469 3.56 18.50 20.94
C ASP A 469 4.20 19.56 21.83
N LEU A 470 4.23 20.81 21.36
CA LEU A 470 4.76 21.90 22.14
C LEU A 470 4.01 22.08 23.47
N VAL A 471 2.69 22.00 23.44
CA VAL A 471 1.86 22.07 24.65
C VAL A 471 2.15 20.88 25.56
N TYR A 472 2.34 19.69 25.00
CA TYR A 472 2.63 18.46 25.72
C TYR A 472 3.98 18.53 26.44
N VAL A 473 5.05 18.97 25.76
CA VAL A 473 6.37 19.22 26.36
C VAL A 473 6.23 20.19 27.54
N VAL A 474 5.53 21.31 27.35
CA VAL A 474 5.31 22.30 28.43
C VAL A 474 4.54 21.68 29.60
N ASP A 475 3.49 20.92 29.32
CA ASP A 475 2.65 20.34 30.35
C ASP A 475 3.41 19.28 31.16
N TYR A 476 4.13 18.38 30.51
CA TYR A 476 4.98 17.38 31.16
C TYR A 476 6.05 18.03 32.03
N MET A 477 6.82 18.97 31.47
CA MET A 477 7.94 19.61 32.16
C MET A 477 7.53 20.49 33.35
N PHE A 478 6.44 21.25 33.22
CA PHE A 478 6.13 22.34 34.17
C PHE A 478 4.84 22.14 34.95
N THR A 479 3.92 21.33 34.46
CA THR A 479 2.58 21.18 35.06
C THR A 479 2.28 19.78 35.57
N GLY A 480 3.18 18.82 35.33
CA GLY A 480 3.01 17.42 35.74
C GLY A 480 2.06 16.65 34.82
N GLY A 481 2.09 16.96 33.52
CA GLY A 481 1.39 16.23 32.47
C GLY A 481 1.85 14.77 32.33
N PRO A 482 1.18 13.99 31.45
CA PRO A 482 1.55 12.60 31.18
C PRO A 482 2.98 12.48 30.61
N GLU A 483 3.62 11.33 30.85
CA GLU A 483 4.93 11.02 30.28
C GLU A 483 4.85 10.97 28.75
N PRO A 484 5.89 11.42 28.01
CA PRO A 484 5.92 11.32 26.55
C PRO A 484 5.79 9.87 26.09
N VAL A 485 5.38 9.70 24.83
CA VAL A 485 5.21 8.38 24.24
C VAL A 485 6.53 7.63 24.12
N ALA A 486 6.46 6.29 24.21
CA ALA A 486 7.62 5.46 23.95
C ALA A 486 7.96 5.54 22.46
N CYS A 487 9.25 5.62 22.13
CA CYS A 487 9.70 5.57 20.75
C CYS A 487 9.26 4.25 20.09
N PRO A 488 8.95 4.25 18.77
CA PRO A 488 8.74 3.01 18.03
C PRO A 488 10.00 2.13 18.12
N TYR A 489 9.83 0.83 18.40
CA TYR A 489 10.91 -0.16 18.56
C TYR A 489 11.05 -1.07 17.34
#